data_AF-D7C006-F1
#
_entry.id   AF-D7C006-F1
#
_cell.length_a   1.000
_cell.length_b   1.000
_cell.length_c   1.000
_cell.angle_alpha   90.00
_cell.angle_beta   90.00
_cell.angle_gamma   90.00
#
_symmetry.space_group_name_H-M   'P 1'
#
loop_
_entity.id
_entity.type
_entity.pdbx_description
1 polymer ?
#
loop_
_entity_poly.entity_id
_entity_poly.type
_entity_poly.pdbx_seq_one_letter_code
_entity_poly.pdbx_strand_id
1 'polypeptide(L)'
;MMDLWVFTSMTCDKSAKFTPTTHRTRRNEDGHHVQERAEQTRRTLLEAAASLFDERGYAGTSISDIAARSGHTSGAIYFHYASKEKLALAVVEGHFATWPPLIEQYTATDTPALERLVRLSFAVARAFRDDIVVRAGARLWTERTLIAAPLPPPFVGWIDAVTEMLERAHAEGDLAPHIDPERAARTVVCAFFGVHTVSEALDRRRSIEDHLADLWALLLPSLQTRPIAAELFPMARQA
;
A
#
# COMPACT_ATOMS: atom_id res chain seq x y z
N MET A 1 24.48 5.68 4.84
CA MET A 1 24.94 4.85 3.71
C MET A 1 23.87 4.99 2.62
N MET A 2 23.86 6.16 2.01
CA MET A 2 23.04 6.54 0.86
C MET A 2 23.93 6.35 -0.36
N ASP A 3 23.38 5.83 -1.46
CA ASP A 3 23.64 6.30 -2.82
C ASP A 3 23.03 5.31 -3.83
N LEU A 4 22.27 5.85 -4.78
CA LEU A 4 22.42 5.69 -6.23
C LEU A 4 21.07 5.98 -6.88
N TRP A 5 20.95 7.12 -7.56
CA TRP A 5 20.67 7.22 -9.00
C TRP A 5 20.90 8.67 -9.44
N VAL A 6 22.08 8.89 -10.03
CA VAL A 6 22.55 10.17 -10.60
C VAL A 6 22.02 10.30 -12.02
N PHE A 7 21.35 11.41 -12.32
CA PHE A 7 20.98 11.83 -13.67
C PHE A 7 22.06 12.77 -14.19
N THR A 8 22.73 12.40 -15.29
CA THR A 8 23.55 13.36 -16.06
C THR A 8 23.24 13.26 -17.54
N SER A 9 22.84 14.41 -18.09
CA SER A 9 22.55 14.65 -19.51
C SER A 9 23.79 14.46 -20.39
N MET A 10 23.60 13.98 -21.62
CA MET A 10 24.61 14.13 -22.67
C MET A 10 23.96 14.55 -23.99
N THR A 11 24.59 15.54 -24.61
CA THR A 11 24.13 16.36 -25.73
C THR A 11 24.20 15.67 -27.09
N CYS A 12 23.32 16.15 -27.98
CA CYS A 12 23.13 15.81 -29.38
C CYS A 12 24.31 16.21 -30.29
N ASP A 13 24.67 15.36 -31.26
CA ASP A 13 25.19 15.80 -32.56
C ASP A 13 24.75 14.86 -33.70
N LYS A 14 24.68 15.46 -34.89
CA LYS A 14 23.92 15.11 -36.09
C LYS A 14 24.67 14.17 -37.03
N SER A 15 23.87 13.46 -37.83
CA SER A 15 24.05 13.15 -39.26
C SER A 15 24.13 11.66 -39.63
N ALA A 16 23.00 11.13 -40.11
CA ALA A 16 22.95 10.09 -41.12
C ALA A 16 21.57 10.11 -41.80
N LYS A 17 21.56 10.33 -43.12
CA LYS A 17 20.36 10.30 -43.95
C LYS A 17 19.88 8.85 -44.06
N PHE A 18 18.68 8.55 -43.55
CA PHE A 18 18.01 7.26 -43.75
C PHE A 18 16.63 7.51 -44.38
N THR A 19 16.43 6.97 -45.56
CA THR A 19 15.17 6.98 -46.31
C THR A 19 14.11 6.16 -45.56
N PRO A 20 12.89 6.70 -45.30
CA PRO A 20 11.86 5.93 -44.61
C PRO A 20 11.08 5.08 -45.60
N THR A 21 11.39 3.79 -45.66
CA THR A 21 10.48 2.79 -46.24
C THR A 21 9.37 2.53 -45.23
N THR A 22 8.15 2.94 -45.55
CA THR A 22 6.91 2.77 -44.78
C THR A 22 6.52 1.29 -44.68
N HIS A 23 7.11 0.56 -43.74
CA HIS A 23 6.66 -0.80 -43.38
C HIS A 23 6.93 -1.17 -41.90
N ARG A 24 6.93 -0.20 -40.98
CA ARG A 24 7.31 -0.39 -39.57
C ARG A 24 6.25 0.09 -38.55
N THR A 25 4.97 -0.04 -38.86
CA THR A 25 3.86 0.37 -37.96
C THR A 25 3.06 -0.82 -37.42
N ARG A 26 2.66 -1.80 -38.26
CA ARG A 26 1.81 -2.93 -37.83
C ARG A 26 2.43 -3.84 -36.76
N ARG A 27 3.71 -4.20 -36.88
CA ARG A 27 4.37 -5.14 -35.95
C ARG A 27 4.51 -4.58 -34.52
N ASN A 28 4.56 -3.26 -34.36
CA ASN A 28 4.64 -2.62 -33.05
C ASN A 28 3.25 -2.50 -32.39
N GLU A 29 2.20 -2.27 -33.19
CA GLU A 29 0.80 -2.21 -32.74
C GLU A 29 0.29 -3.60 -32.27
N ASP A 30 0.61 -4.65 -33.02
CA ASP A 30 0.26 -6.04 -32.67
C ASP A 30 0.94 -6.48 -31.36
N GLY A 31 2.20 -6.08 -31.15
CA GLY A 31 2.96 -6.39 -29.93
C GLY A 31 2.43 -5.64 -28.70
N HIS A 32 2.05 -4.37 -28.85
CA HIS A 32 1.44 -3.59 -27.77
C HIS A 32 0.08 -4.16 -27.36
N HIS A 33 -0.78 -4.54 -28.31
CA HIS A 33 -2.08 -5.13 -28.00
C HIS A 33 -1.99 -6.50 -27.30
N VAL A 34 -0.98 -7.31 -27.63
CA VAL A 34 -0.74 -8.58 -26.94
C VAL A 34 -0.27 -8.33 -25.50
N GLN A 35 0.62 -7.36 -25.28
CA GLN A 35 1.08 -7.00 -23.94
C GLN A 35 -0.05 -6.43 -23.07
N GLU A 36 -0.88 -5.54 -23.62
CA GLU A 36 -2.05 -4.99 -22.92
C GLU A 36 -3.03 -6.08 -22.48
N ARG A 37 -3.30 -7.06 -23.35
CA ARG A 37 -4.17 -8.20 -23.01
C ARG A 37 -3.56 -9.10 -21.94
N ALA A 38 -2.24 -9.32 -22.00
CA ALA A 38 -1.52 -10.10 -21.00
C ALA A 38 -1.54 -9.41 -19.62
N GLU A 39 -1.34 -8.10 -19.57
CA GLU A 39 -1.44 -7.31 -18.34
C GLU A 39 -2.87 -7.28 -17.79
N GLN A 40 -3.87 -7.12 -18.65
CA GLN A 40 -5.28 -7.17 -18.23
C GLN A 40 -5.63 -8.53 -17.64
N THR A 41 -5.20 -9.61 -18.28
CA THR A 41 -5.39 -10.98 -17.75
C THR A 41 -4.70 -11.13 -16.40
N ARG A 42 -3.44 -10.68 -16.29
CA ARG A 42 -2.69 -10.73 -15.03
C ARG A 42 -3.42 -9.99 -13.90
N ARG A 43 -3.98 -8.81 -14.17
CA ARG A 43 -4.79 -8.06 -13.20
C ARG A 43 -6.05 -8.81 -12.77
N THR A 44 -6.83 -9.32 -13.72
CA THR A 44 -8.04 -10.10 -13.44
C THR A 44 -7.73 -11.34 -12.58
N LEU A 45 -6.64 -12.05 -12.88
CA LEU A 45 -6.21 -13.21 -12.10
C LEU A 45 -5.81 -12.82 -10.67
N LEU A 46 -5.08 -11.70 -10.52
CA LEU A 46 -4.65 -11.20 -9.22
C LEU A 46 -5.83 -10.77 -8.35
N GLU A 47 -6.81 -10.06 -8.93
CA GLU A 47 -8.04 -9.62 -8.25
C GLU A 47 -8.90 -10.82 -7.81
N ALA A 48 -9.08 -11.81 -8.70
CA ALA A 48 -9.82 -13.04 -8.37
C ALA A 48 -9.14 -13.83 -7.25
N ALA A 49 -7.81 -13.92 -7.29
CA ALA A 49 -7.01 -14.56 -6.24
C ALA A 49 -7.12 -13.80 -4.92
N ALA A 50 -6.96 -12.47 -4.93
CA ALA A 50 -7.10 -11.62 -3.75
C ALA A 50 -8.48 -11.79 -3.10
N SER A 51 -9.56 -11.78 -3.90
CA SER A 51 -10.91 -12.05 -3.41
C SER A 51 -11.03 -13.39 -2.67
N LEU A 52 -10.52 -14.48 -3.26
CA LEU A 52 -10.58 -15.79 -2.62
C LEU A 52 -9.69 -15.89 -1.38
N PHE A 53 -8.49 -15.29 -1.41
CA PHE A 53 -7.61 -15.25 -0.26
C PHE A 53 -8.18 -14.42 0.90
N ASP A 54 -8.83 -13.29 0.64
CA ASP A 54 -9.54 -12.50 1.66
C ASP A 54 -10.71 -13.29 2.28
N GLU A 55 -11.48 -14.01 1.45
CA GLU A 55 -12.63 -14.80 1.91
C GLU A 55 -12.22 -16.06 2.69
N ARG A 56 -11.32 -16.86 2.13
CA ARG A 56 -11.07 -18.25 2.56
C ARG A 56 -9.66 -18.50 3.09
N GLY A 57 -8.78 -17.51 2.97
CA GLY A 57 -7.36 -17.64 3.32
C GLY A 57 -6.60 -18.46 2.30
N TYR A 58 -5.31 -18.64 2.57
CA TYR A 58 -4.42 -19.42 1.74
C TYR A 58 -4.87 -20.88 1.69
N ALA A 59 -5.04 -21.55 2.83
CA ALA A 59 -5.36 -22.98 2.87
C ALA A 59 -6.71 -23.32 2.21
N GLY A 60 -7.72 -22.45 2.34
CA GLY A 60 -9.07 -22.63 1.79
C GLY A 60 -9.23 -22.28 0.30
N THR A 61 -8.16 -21.91 -0.39
CA THR A 61 -8.20 -21.46 -1.80
C THR A 61 -7.39 -22.40 -2.69
N SER A 62 -7.95 -22.88 -3.81
CA SER A 62 -7.22 -23.67 -4.82
C SER A 62 -7.04 -22.91 -6.14
N ILE A 63 -6.12 -23.36 -7.00
CA ILE A 63 -5.99 -22.84 -8.37
C ILE A 63 -7.29 -23.06 -9.17
N SER A 64 -8.01 -24.16 -8.89
CA SER A 64 -9.30 -24.42 -9.54
C SER A 64 -10.38 -23.41 -9.12
N ASP A 65 -10.40 -22.98 -7.85
CA ASP A 65 -11.31 -21.93 -7.38
C ASP A 65 -11.01 -20.60 -8.09
N ILE A 66 -9.73 -20.26 -8.23
CA ILE A 66 -9.29 -19.02 -8.88
C ILE A 66 -9.62 -19.05 -10.38
N ALA A 67 -9.43 -20.19 -11.04
CA ALA A 67 -9.83 -20.39 -12.42
C ALA A 67 -11.34 -20.15 -12.59
N ALA A 68 -12.15 -20.80 -11.75
CA ALA A 68 -13.60 -20.64 -11.78
C ALA A 68 -14.06 -19.20 -11.53
N ARG A 69 -13.43 -18.49 -10.57
CA ARG A 69 -13.79 -17.10 -10.25
C ARG A 69 -13.33 -16.09 -11.30
N SER A 70 -12.15 -16.29 -11.86
CA SER A 70 -11.58 -15.37 -12.86
C SER A 70 -12.17 -15.57 -14.26
N GLY A 71 -12.86 -16.70 -14.52
CA GLY A 71 -13.33 -17.06 -15.85
C GLY A 71 -12.22 -17.56 -16.79
N HIS A 72 -11.02 -17.80 -16.26
CA HIS A 72 -9.86 -18.30 -17.00
C HIS A 72 -9.57 -19.76 -16.67
N THR A 73 -8.80 -20.44 -17.52
CA THR A 73 -8.38 -21.82 -17.28
C THR A 73 -7.20 -21.87 -16.30
N SER A 74 -7.02 -23.00 -15.61
CA SER A 74 -5.83 -23.23 -14.78
C SER A 74 -4.53 -23.09 -15.60
N GLY A 75 -4.54 -23.47 -16.88
CA GLY A 75 -3.39 -23.29 -17.77
C GLY A 75 -3.04 -21.82 -17.99
N ALA A 76 -4.02 -20.93 -18.14
CA ALA A 76 -3.81 -19.49 -18.22
C ALA A 76 -3.23 -18.93 -16.91
N ILE A 77 -3.66 -19.45 -15.75
CA ILE A 77 -3.07 -19.08 -14.46
C ILE A 77 -1.61 -19.51 -14.40
N TYR A 78 -1.30 -20.77 -14.71
CA TYR A 78 0.06 -21.29 -14.68
C TYR A 78 1.01 -20.59 -15.65
N PHE A 79 0.47 -20.03 -16.75
CA PHE A 79 1.25 -19.20 -17.67
C PHE A 79 1.74 -17.90 -17.01
N HIS A 80 0.92 -17.26 -16.18
CA HIS A 80 1.28 -16.01 -15.48
C HIS A 80 1.96 -16.25 -14.12
N TYR A 81 1.57 -17.33 -13.42
CA TYR A 81 1.99 -17.64 -12.07
C TYR A 81 2.30 -19.13 -11.95
N ALA A 82 3.58 -19.47 -11.87
CA ALA A 82 4.06 -20.85 -11.88
C ALA A 82 3.49 -21.73 -10.76
N SER A 83 2.97 -21.14 -9.69
CA SER A 83 2.35 -21.87 -8.58
C SER A 83 1.38 -20.99 -7.80
N LYS A 84 0.61 -21.61 -6.90
CA LYS A 84 -0.27 -20.90 -5.95
C LYS A 84 0.53 -20.00 -5.01
N GLU A 85 1.70 -20.44 -4.57
CA GLU A 85 2.64 -19.67 -3.75
C GLU A 85 3.10 -18.41 -4.49
N LYS A 86 3.43 -18.52 -5.79
CA LYS A 86 3.82 -17.36 -6.61
C LYS A 86 2.67 -16.38 -6.81
N LEU A 87 1.44 -16.88 -6.96
CA LEU A 87 0.26 -16.02 -7.02
C LEU A 87 -0.02 -15.33 -5.68
N ALA A 88 0.10 -16.06 -4.56
CA ALA A 88 -0.04 -15.48 -3.22
C ALA A 88 1.05 -14.43 -2.94
N LEU A 89 2.30 -14.70 -3.33
CA LEU A 89 3.39 -13.73 -3.24
C LEU A 89 3.08 -12.47 -4.03
N ALA A 90 2.57 -12.59 -5.26
CA ALA A 90 2.19 -11.43 -6.08
C ALA A 90 1.06 -10.60 -5.45
N VAL A 91 0.11 -11.21 -4.75
CA VAL A 91 -0.93 -10.49 -4.00
C VAL A 91 -0.30 -9.73 -2.82
N VAL A 92 0.63 -10.35 -2.09
CA VAL A 92 1.35 -9.70 -0.99
C VAL A 92 2.23 -8.55 -1.50
N GLU A 93 2.91 -8.73 -2.62
CA GLU A 93 3.67 -7.66 -3.29
C GLU A 93 2.76 -6.50 -3.70
N GLY A 94 1.57 -6.77 -4.24
CA GLY A 94 0.56 -5.76 -4.55
C GLY A 94 0.10 -4.97 -3.31
N HIS A 95 -0.10 -5.67 -2.18
CA HIS A 95 -0.39 -5.02 -0.90
C HIS A 95 0.73 -4.06 -0.48
N PHE A 96 2.00 -4.49 -0.54
CA PHE A 96 3.12 -3.62 -0.17
C PHE A 96 3.32 -2.45 -1.14
N ALA A 97 3.09 -2.67 -2.44
CA ALA A 97 3.20 -1.65 -3.47
C ALA A 97 2.14 -0.53 -3.34
N THR A 98 1.07 -0.76 -2.57
CA THR A 98 0.03 0.25 -2.30
C THR A 98 0.56 1.41 -1.45
N TRP A 99 1.54 1.15 -0.57
CA TRP A 99 1.92 2.10 0.47
C TRP A 99 2.84 3.24 0.02
N PRO A 100 3.93 3.02 -0.75
CA PRO A 100 4.82 4.11 -1.17
C PRO A 100 4.12 5.29 -1.86
N PRO A 101 3.26 5.10 -2.89
CA PRO A 101 2.60 6.23 -3.55
C PRO A 101 1.59 6.92 -2.63
N LEU A 102 0.95 6.17 -1.73
CA LEU A 102 0.03 6.75 -0.74
C LEU A 102 0.79 7.63 0.25
N ILE A 103 1.92 7.16 0.78
CA ILE A 103 2.76 7.94 1.71
C ILE A 103 3.29 9.21 1.04
N GLU A 104 3.76 9.10 -0.20
CA GLU A 104 4.29 10.24 -0.98
C GLU A 104 3.26 11.38 -1.14
N GLN A 105 1.99 11.04 -1.36
CA GLN A 105 0.90 12.02 -1.44
C GLN A 105 0.75 12.85 -0.15
N TYR A 106 1.13 12.30 1.00
CA TYR A 106 1.06 12.98 2.30
C TYR A 106 2.42 13.53 2.78
N THR A 107 3.51 13.33 2.05
CA THR A 107 4.79 13.99 2.34
C THR A 107 5.00 15.24 1.48
N ALA A 108 4.40 15.29 0.28
CA ALA A 108 4.60 16.35 -0.72
C ALA A 108 3.63 17.54 -0.61
N THR A 109 3.12 17.87 0.59
CA THR A 109 2.11 18.94 0.77
C THR A 109 2.54 19.99 1.78
N ASP A 110 2.05 21.23 1.63
CA ASP A 110 2.27 22.36 2.57
C ASP A 110 1.43 22.26 3.87
N THR A 111 0.71 21.16 4.08
CA THR A 111 -0.11 20.93 5.29
C THR A 111 0.79 20.59 6.48
N PRO A 112 0.49 20.98 7.74
CA PRO A 112 1.31 20.61 8.92
C PRO A 112 1.52 19.11 9.07
N ALA A 113 2.71 18.69 9.51
CA ALA A 113 3.13 17.30 9.49
C ALA A 113 2.30 16.37 10.38
N LEU A 114 1.87 16.87 11.54
CA LEU A 114 0.99 16.11 12.43
C LEU A 114 -0.39 15.89 11.79
N GLU A 115 -0.92 16.89 11.07
CA GLU A 115 -2.16 16.75 10.32
C GLU A 115 -2.02 15.74 9.17
N ARG A 116 -0.90 15.78 8.43
CA ARG A 116 -0.60 14.79 7.38
C ARG A 116 -0.58 13.37 7.93
N LEU A 117 0.01 13.16 9.11
CA LEU A 117 0.01 11.86 9.79
C LEU A 117 -1.40 11.37 10.12
N VAL A 118 -2.25 12.24 10.68
CA VAL A 118 -3.65 11.91 10.97
C VAL A 118 -4.37 11.53 9.69
N ARG A 119 -4.32 12.36 8.64
CA ARG A 119 -5.00 12.08 7.37
C ARG A 119 -4.50 10.81 6.68
N LEU A 120 -3.19 10.58 6.67
CA LEU A 120 -2.59 9.35 6.15
C LEU A 120 -3.15 8.12 6.87
N SER A 121 -3.27 8.16 8.20
CA SER A 121 -3.82 7.02 8.95
C SER A 121 -5.26 6.68 8.56
N PHE A 122 -6.10 7.68 8.26
CA PHE A 122 -7.46 7.45 7.75
C PHE A 122 -7.46 6.88 6.34
N ALA A 123 -6.60 7.37 5.45
CA ALA A 123 -6.45 6.80 4.12
C ALA A 123 -6.01 5.33 4.16
N VAL A 124 -5.10 4.98 5.08
CA VAL A 124 -4.67 3.60 5.32
C VAL A 124 -5.81 2.76 5.90
N ALA A 125 -6.58 3.28 6.86
CA ALA A 125 -7.74 2.59 7.42
C ALA A 125 -8.79 2.27 6.34
N ARG A 126 -9.06 3.22 5.44
CA ARG A 126 -9.93 3.01 4.28
C ARG A 126 -9.37 1.98 3.31
N ALA A 127 -8.08 1.99 3.02
CA ALA A 127 -7.45 0.96 2.21
C ALA A 127 -7.65 -0.44 2.82
N PHE A 128 -7.49 -0.59 4.14
CA PHE A 128 -7.79 -1.85 4.83
C PHE A 128 -9.28 -2.22 4.83
N ARG A 129 -10.20 -1.25 4.74
CA ARG A 129 -11.64 -1.53 4.64
C ARG A 129 -12.04 -1.90 3.21
N ASP A 130 -11.59 -1.14 2.23
CA ASP A 130 -12.21 -1.09 0.89
C ASP A 130 -11.39 -1.82 -0.17
N ASP A 131 -10.06 -1.85 -0.07
CA ASP A 131 -9.19 -2.47 -1.07
C ASP A 131 -8.99 -3.97 -0.82
N ILE A 132 -9.43 -4.79 -1.78
CA ILE A 132 -9.36 -6.25 -1.69
C ILE A 132 -7.92 -6.79 -1.69
N VAL A 133 -7.02 -6.16 -2.44
CA VAL A 133 -5.61 -6.57 -2.51
C VAL A 133 -4.94 -6.27 -1.18
N VAL A 134 -5.24 -5.12 -0.58
CA VAL A 134 -4.74 -4.76 0.75
C VAL A 134 -5.22 -5.77 1.80
N ARG A 135 -6.51 -6.10 1.85
CA ARG A 135 -7.06 -7.09 2.79
C ARG A 135 -6.47 -8.47 2.59
N ALA A 136 -6.44 -8.95 1.35
CA ALA A 136 -5.90 -10.26 1.00
C ALA A 136 -4.40 -10.37 1.36
N GLY A 137 -3.61 -9.35 1.03
CA GLY A 137 -2.19 -9.30 1.38
C GLY A 137 -1.95 -9.31 2.89
N ALA A 138 -2.74 -8.56 3.66
CA ALA A 138 -2.66 -8.55 5.13
C ALA A 138 -2.98 -9.93 5.74
N ARG A 139 -4.01 -10.61 5.22
CA ARG A 139 -4.36 -11.96 5.64
C ARG A 139 -3.29 -12.98 5.27
N LEU A 140 -2.80 -12.96 4.03
CA LEU A 140 -1.71 -13.83 3.56
C LEU A 140 -0.42 -13.61 4.36
N TRP A 141 -0.12 -12.36 4.72
CA TRP A 141 1.03 -12.04 5.56
C TRP A 141 0.87 -12.60 6.98
N THR A 142 -0.34 -12.62 7.53
CA THR A 142 -0.65 -13.28 8.81
C THR A 142 -0.48 -14.80 8.70
N GLU A 143 -0.94 -15.39 7.59
CA GLU A 143 -0.84 -16.82 7.28
C GLU A 143 0.52 -17.24 6.68
N ARG A 144 1.54 -16.36 6.70
CA ARG A 144 2.82 -16.54 6.00
C ARG A 144 3.56 -17.84 6.31
N THR A 145 3.35 -18.42 7.49
CA THR A 145 3.95 -19.71 7.87
C THR A 145 3.43 -20.88 7.05
N LEU A 146 2.29 -20.72 6.38
CA LEU A 146 1.69 -21.70 5.47
C LEU A 146 2.19 -21.54 4.03
N ILE A 147 2.91 -20.46 3.73
CA ILE A 147 3.38 -20.12 2.39
C ILE A 147 4.87 -20.44 2.32
N ALA A 148 5.25 -21.36 1.44
CA ALA A 148 6.65 -21.75 1.24
C ALA A 148 7.43 -20.71 0.40
N ALA A 149 7.36 -19.43 0.78
CA ALA A 149 8.06 -18.32 0.15
C ALA A 149 8.45 -17.25 1.19
N PRO A 150 9.63 -16.62 1.07
CA PRO A 150 9.99 -15.51 1.93
C PRO A 150 9.06 -14.31 1.62
N LEU A 151 8.41 -13.79 2.66
CA LEU A 151 7.64 -12.54 2.60
C LEU A 151 8.43 -11.41 3.26
N PRO A 152 8.32 -10.16 2.77
CA PRO A 152 9.08 -9.05 3.32
C PRO A 152 8.71 -8.75 4.78
N PRO A 153 9.65 -8.20 5.58
CA PRO A 153 9.39 -7.82 6.96
C PRO A 153 8.33 -6.71 7.00
N PRO A 154 7.30 -6.83 7.84
CA PRO A 154 6.23 -5.84 7.93
C PRO A 154 6.71 -4.61 8.72
N PHE A 155 5.95 -3.52 8.63
CA PHE A 155 5.97 -2.38 9.54
C PHE A 155 7.24 -1.50 9.59
N VAL A 156 8.42 -1.97 9.17
CA VAL A 156 9.67 -1.18 9.24
C VAL A 156 9.50 0.16 8.49
N GLY A 157 9.07 0.09 7.23
CA GLY A 157 8.82 1.31 6.43
C GLY A 157 7.72 2.21 6.99
N TRP A 158 6.76 1.66 7.76
CA TRP A 158 5.74 2.47 8.43
C TRP A 158 6.31 3.24 9.62
N ILE A 159 7.16 2.59 10.43
CA ILE A 159 7.81 3.25 11.57
C ILE A 159 8.71 4.38 11.05
N ASP A 160 9.47 4.15 9.99
CA ASP A 160 10.35 5.17 9.40
C ASP A 160 9.55 6.36 8.86
N ALA A 161 8.47 6.10 8.09
CA ALA A 161 7.63 7.16 7.54
C ALA A 161 6.93 8.00 8.63
N VAL A 162 6.42 7.36 9.68
CA VAL A 162 5.80 8.06 10.81
C VAL A 162 6.84 8.83 11.63
N THR A 163 8.05 8.29 11.80
CA THR A 163 9.16 8.98 12.48
C THR A 163 9.49 10.28 11.75
N GLU A 164 9.65 10.22 10.42
CA GLU A 164 9.93 11.41 9.61
C GLU A 164 8.83 12.49 9.75
N MET A 165 7.55 12.09 9.77
CA MET A 165 6.45 13.03 9.97
C MET A 165 6.47 13.65 11.37
N LEU A 166 6.80 12.88 12.41
CA LEU A 166 6.89 13.40 13.78
C LEU A 166 8.11 14.29 14.00
N GLU A 167 9.26 13.99 13.37
CA GLU A 167 10.42 14.87 13.36
C GLU A 167 10.10 16.21 12.69
N ARG A 168 9.37 16.19 11.57
CA ARG A 168 8.89 17.41 10.91
C ARG A 168 7.92 18.18 11.80
N ALA A 169 6.98 17.50 12.46
CA ALA A 169 6.05 18.14 13.40
C ALA A 169 6.79 18.77 14.60
N HIS A 170 7.90 18.17 15.04
CA HIS A 170 8.76 18.76 16.05
C HIS A 170 9.46 20.02 15.54
N ALA A 171 10.00 20.00 14.32
CA ALA A 171 10.62 21.16 13.69
C ALA A 171 9.62 22.31 13.42
N GLU A 172 8.36 21.98 13.12
CA GLU A 172 7.24 22.92 12.95
C GLU A 172 6.74 23.49 14.29
N GLY A 173 7.11 22.90 15.43
CA GLY A 173 6.70 23.31 16.77
C GLY A 173 5.35 22.71 17.23
N ASP A 174 4.75 21.84 16.43
CA ASP A 174 3.46 21.21 16.69
C ASP A 174 3.56 20.00 17.62
N LEU A 175 4.71 19.32 17.64
CA LEU A 175 4.97 18.19 18.54
C LEU A 175 5.52 18.65 19.89
N ALA A 176 4.92 18.17 20.98
CA ALA A 176 5.30 18.53 22.33
C ALA A 176 6.81 18.27 22.59
N PRO A 177 7.54 19.20 23.22
CA PRO A 177 9.01 19.14 23.29
C PRO A 177 9.60 17.91 23.99
N HIS A 178 8.81 17.22 24.81
CA HIS A 178 9.23 16.05 25.58
C HIS A 178 9.00 14.73 24.84
N ILE A 179 8.36 14.77 23.67
CA ILE A 179 8.06 13.58 22.87
C ILE A 179 9.26 13.23 22.00
N ASP A 180 9.74 12.00 22.15
CA ASP A 180 10.72 11.37 21.27
C ASP A 180 10.00 10.85 20.00
N PRO A 181 10.33 11.39 18.80
CA PRO A 181 9.66 11.01 17.55
C PRO A 181 9.70 9.52 17.23
N GLU A 182 10.82 8.83 17.46
CA GLU A 182 10.97 7.41 17.12
C GLU A 182 10.10 6.53 18.04
N ARG A 183 10.10 6.85 19.34
CA ARG A 183 9.26 6.14 20.33
C ARG A 183 7.78 6.38 20.09
N ALA A 184 7.41 7.62 19.77
CA ALA A 184 6.05 7.99 19.44
C ALA A 184 5.59 7.31 18.14
N ALA A 185 6.43 7.27 17.10
CA ALA A 185 6.12 6.60 15.85
C ALA A 185 5.80 5.12 16.06
N ARG A 186 6.65 4.41 16.80
CA ARG A 186 6.41 3.00 17.15
C ARG A 186 5.09 2.81 17.89
N THR A 187 4.77 3.70 18.83
CA THR A 187 3.53 3.66 19.61
C THR A 187 2.31 3.88 18.72
N VAL A 188 2.35 4.90 17.85
CA VAL A 188 1.27 5.21 16.89
C VAL A 188 1.04 4.03 15.94
N VAL A 189 2.11 3.46 15.38
CA VAL A 189 2.02 2.29 14.50
C VAL A 189 1.40 1.09 15.22
N CYS A 190 1.87 0.76 16.44
CA CYS A 190 1.29 -0.32 17.23
C CYS A 190 -0.19 -0.08 17.55
N ALA A 191 -0.57 1.14 17.93
CA ALA A 191 -1.95 1.48 18.26
C ALA A 191 -2.86 1.39 17.03
N PHE A 192 -2.43 1.89 15.87
CA PHE A 192 -3.15 1.76 14.60
C PHE A 192 -3.42 0.29 14.25
N PHE A 193 -2.39 -0.56 14.31
CA PHE A 193 -2.57 -1.98 14.01
C PHE A 193 -3.44 -2.70 15.04
N GLY A 194 -3.47 -2.23 16.30
CA GLY A 194 -4.44 -2.66 17.30
C GLY A 194 -5.88 -2.34 16.88
N VAL A 195 -6.14 -1.10 16.48
CA VAL A 195 -7.46 -0.66 15.95
C VAL A 195 -7.85 -1.49 14.73
N HIS A 196 -6.95 -1.66 13.76
CA HIS A 196 -7.19 -2.48 12.58
C HIS A 196 -7.57 -3.93 12.93
N THR A 197 -6.80 -4.56 13.83
CA THR A 197 -7.00 -5.96 14.22
C THR A 197 -8.33 -6.16 14.95
N VAL A 198 -8.64 -5.29 15.91
CA VAL A 198 -9.90 -5.36 16.65
C VAL A 198 -11.09 -5.07 15.74
N SER A 199 -10.99 -4.07 14.86
CA SER A 199 -12.06 -3.73 13.92
C SER A 199 -12.31 -4.87 12.92
N GLU A 200 -11.28 -5.53 12.42
CA GLU A 200 -11.47 -6.75 11.62
C GLU A 200 -12.30 -7.78 12.39
N ALA A 201 -11.89 -8.11 13.61
CA ALA A 201 -12.49 -9.18 14.39
C ALA A 201 -13.95 -8.89 14.77
N LEU A 202 -14.28 -7.62 15.08
CA LEU A 202 -15.61 -7.23 15.55
C LEU A 202 -16.61 -7.05 14.42
N ASP A 203 -16.23 -6.38 13.33
CA ASP A 203 -17.19 -5.95 12.31
C ASP A 203 -16.67 -6.00 10.87
N ARG A 204 -15.54 -6.68 10.64
CA ARG A 204 -14.85 -6.70 9.34
C ARG A 204 -14.45 -5.30 8.87
N ARG A 205 -13.96 -4.47 9.79
CA ARG A 205 -13.41 -3.12 9.56
C ARG A 205 -14.45 -2.08 9.13
N ARG A 206 -15.75 -2.33 9.36
CA ARG A 206 -16.80 -1.36 9.00
C ARG A 206 -16.66 -0.06 9.78
N SER A 207 -16.33 -0.15 11.07
CA SER A 207 -16.18 1.00 11.99
C SER A 207 -14.71 1.39 12.23
N ILE A 208 -13.79 0.99 11.34
CA ILE A 208 -12.35 1.23 11.54
C ILE A 208 -12.01 2.73 11.61
N GLU A 209 -12.71 3.57 10.86
CA GLU A 209 -12.51 5.02 10.89
C GLU A 209 -13.02 5.64 12.21
N ASP A 210 -14.14 5.15 12.75
CA ASP A 210 -14.66 5.61 14.04
C ASP A 210 -13.70 5.25 15.18
N HIS A 211 -13.22 4.00 15.23
CA HIS A 211 -12.23 3.57 16.22
C HIS A 211 -10.89 4.31 16.08
N LEU A 212 -10.50 4.68 14.85
CA LEU A 212 -9.30 5.48 14.61
C LEU A 212 -9.49 6.92 15.07
N ALA A 213 -10.67 7.51 14.89
CA ALA A 213 -11.01 8.82 15.43
C ALA A 213 -10.94 8.82 16.96
N ASP A 214 -11.47 7.79 17.61
CA ASP A 214 -11.37 7.60 19.06
C ASP A 214 -9.90 7.46 19.53
N LEU A 215 -9.07 6.74 18.77
CA LEU A 215 -7.64 6.64 19.06
C LEU A 215 -6.96 8.02 18.98
N TRP A 216 -7.20 8.80 17.93
CA TRP A 216 -6.61 10.13 17.78
C TRP A 216 -7.11 11.13 18.82
N ALA A 217 -8.37 11.02 19.25
CA ALA A 217 -8.91 11.81 20.35
C ALA A 217 -8.13 11.63 21.66
N LEU A 218 -7.57 10.44 21.89
CA LEU A 218 -6.72 10.14 23.05
C LEU A 218 -5.26 10.55 22.84
N LEU A 219 -4.73 10.35 21.62
CA LEU A 219 -3.31 10.58 21.33
C LEU A 219 -2.96 12.05 21.09
N LEU A 220 -3.77 12.79 20.33
CA LEU A 220 -3.45 14.17 19.93
C LEU A 220 -3.21 15.12 21.12
N PRO A 221 -4.03 15.11 22.19
CA PRO A 221 -3.79 16.00 23.33
C PRO A 221 -2.43 15.77 24.01
N SER A 222 -1.91 14.54 23.95
CA SER A 222 -0.61 14.16 24.52
C SER A 222 0.56 14.49 23.57
N LEU A 223 0.32 14.46 22.27
CA LEU A 223 1.36 14.70 21.25
C LEU A 223 1.60 16.18 20.99
N GLN A 224 0.63 17.07 21.23
CA GLN A 224 0.72 18.47 20.81
C GLN A 224 1.39 19.41 21.83
N THR A 225 2.20 20.36 21.34
CA THR A 225 2.81 21.43 22.17
C THR A 225 1.76 22.34 22.84
N ARG A 226 0.65 22.58 22.14
CA ARG A 226 -0.57 23.20 22.67
C ARG A 226 -1.73 22.32 22.21
N PRO A 227 -2.52 21.71 23.10
CA PRO A 227 -3.61 20.83 22.69
C PRO A 227 -4.69 21.66 21.97
N ILE A 228 -4.64 21.72 20.65
CA ILE A 228 -5.73 22.26 19.83
C ILE A 228 -6.71 21.10 19.62
N ALA A 229 -7.32 20.66 20.72
CA ALA A 229 -8.26 19.54 20.71
C ALA A 229 -9.55 19.89 19.93
N ALA A 230 -9.85 21.17 19.71
CA ALA A 230 -11.11 21.61 19.09
C ALA A 230 -11.09 21.65 17.55
N GLU A 231 -9.93 21.87 16.90
CA GLU A 231 -9.87 22.10 15.44
C GLU A 231 -9.51 20.84 14.63
N LEU A 232 -8.77 19.88 15.22
CA LEU A 232 -8.42 18.62 14.55
C LEU A 232 -9.54 17.56 14.60
N PHE A 233 -10.44 17.66 15.59
CA PHE A 233 -11.56 16.71 15.75
C PHE A 233 -12.53 16.66 14.56
N PRO A 234 -12.93 17.80 13.96
CA PRO A 234 -13.69 17.81 12.71
C PRO A 234 -12.90 17.23 11.53
N MET A 235 -11.57 17.42 11.48
CA MET A 235 -10.72 16.98 10.38
C MET A 235 -10.53 15.46 10.37
N ALA A 236 -10.45 14.83 11.54
CA ALA A 236 -10.47 13.38 11.69
C ALA A 236 -11.78 12.73 11.19
N ARG A 237 -12.89 13.48 11.09
CA ARG A 237 -14.18 12.97 10.62
C ARG A 237 -14.58 13.41 9.20
N GLN A 238 -13.80 14.27 8.55
CA GLN A 238 -14.14 14.88 7.24
C GLN A 238 -13.14 14.57 6.11
N ALA A 239 -12.08 13.81 6.38
CA ALA A 239 -11.07 13.41 5.39
C ALA A 239 -11.42 12.10 4.69
#